data_AF-A0A7C6R9Q9-F1
#
_entry.id   AF-A0A7C6R9Q9-F1
#
_cell.length_a   1.000
_cell.length_b   1.000
_cell.length_c   1.000
_cell.angle_alpha   90.00
_cell.angle_beta   90.00
_cell.angle_gamma   90.00
#
_symmetry.space_group_name_H-M   'P 1'
#
loop_
_entity.id
_entity.type
_entity.pdbx_description
1 polymer ?
#
loop_
_entity_poly.entity_id
_entity_poly.type
_entity_poly.pdbx_seq_one_letter_code
_entity_poly.pdbx_strand_id
1 'polypeptide(L)'
;MNAEPYPSWDEKLNRALQSWRDSAAHQARRPMFADDRPCEDCRRDPYVIIAQLEDDSTAHRWPHWMQHTLREHLIDVRGELSEALALRPYAGATIAAYLDGAGLRPRHTWDQTTRQAVQIVTDQAVLVDLWLRYRMATLAPWPRRVRRAAGREASR
;
A
#
# COMPACT_ATOMS: atom_id res chain seq x y z
N MET A 1 -23.63 -21.47 6.09
CA MET A 1 -22.18 -21.30 6.22
C MET A 1 -21.95 -19.90 6.77
N ASN A 2 -21.56 -19.77 8.04
CA ASN A 2 -21.23 -18.46 8.60
C ASN A 2 -19.85 -18.09 8.05
N ALA A 3 -19.81 -17.29 6.99
CA ALA A 3 -18.55 -16.71 6.53
C ALA A 3 -17.96 -15.91 7.70
N GLU A 4 -16.71 -16.17 8.05
CA GLU A 4 -16.01 -15.31 9.00
C GLU A 4 -16.12 -13.85 8.54
N PRO A 5 -16.35 -12.90 9.46
CA PRO A 5 -16.43 -11.51 9.09
C PRO A 5 -15.12 -11.11 8.40
N TYR A 6 -15.25 -10.55 7.20
CA TYR A 6 -14.09 -10.06 6.46
C TYR A 6 -13.37 -9.00 7.32
N PRO A 7 -12.04 -9.08 7.51
CA PRO A 7 -11.31 -8.16 8.39
C PRO A 7 -11.55 -6.71 7.96
N SER A 8 -11.60 -5.80 8.92
CA SER A 8 -11.70 -4.37 8.59
C SER A 8 -10.45 -3.90 7.83
N TRP A 9 -10.57 -2.83 7.06
CA TRP A 9 -9.45 -2.26 6.31
C TRP A 9 -8.31 -1.86 7.25
N ASP A 10 -8.65 -1.30 8.41
CA ASP A 10 -7.70 -0.92 9.44
C ASP A 10 -6.94 -2.11 10.03
N GLU A 11 -7.61 -3.24 10.28
CA GLU A 11 -6.95 -4.45 10.76
C GLU A 11 -5.94 -5.01 9.75
N LYS A 12 -6.26 -4.98 8.45
CA LYS A 12 -5.34 -5.41 7.39
C LYS A 12 -4.11 -4.52 7.34
N LEU A 13 -4.30 -3.20 7.26
CA LEU A 13 -3.18 -2.27 7.20
C LEU A 13 -2.36 -2.28 8.49
N ASN A 14 -2.98 -2.34 9.66
CA ASN A 14 -2.24 -2.36 10.93
C ASN A 14 -1.37 -3.61 11.05
N ARG A 15 -1.84 -4.78 10.59
CA ARG A 15 -1.01 -6.01 10.53
C ARG A 15 0.17 -5.85 9.58
N ALA A 16 -0.07 -5.32 8.38
CA ALA A 16 0.99 -5.06 7.40
C ALA A 16 2.05 -4.06 7.94
N LEU A 17 1.59 -2.96 8.55
CA LEU A 17 2.46 -1.97 9.17
C LEU A 17 3.24 -2.53 10.37
N GLN A 18 2.63 -3.45 11.14
CA GLN A 18 3.34 -4.11 12.23
C GLN A 18 4.43 -5.04 11.69
N SER A 19 4.12 -5.87 10.69
CA SER A 19 5.09 -6.76 10.04
C SER A 19 6.26 -5.97 9.42
N TRP A 20 5.96 -4.84 8.79
CA TRP A 20 6.94 -3.91 8.29
C TRP A 20 7.83 -3.34 9.40
N ARG A 21 7.25 -2.90 10.53
CA ARG A 21 8.02 -2.37 11.68
C ARG A 21 8.92 -3.43 12.29
N ASP A 22 8.45 -4.66 12.38
CA ASP A 22 9.23 -5.78 12.90
C ASP A 22 10.40 -6.11 11.97
N SER A 23 10.16 -6.09 10.66
CA SER A 23 11.20 -6.22 9.63
C SER A 23 12.24 -5.10 9.72
N ALA A 24 11.79 -3.86 9.89
CA ALA A 24 12.66 -2.71 10.06
C ALA A 24 13.51 -2.80 11.34
N ALA A 25 12.90 -3.25 12.44
CA ALA A 25 13.61 -3.46 13.71
C ALA A 25 14.65 -4.58 13.62
N HIS A 26 14.39 -5.63 12.82
CA HIS A 26 15.34 -6.69 12.54
C HIS A 26 16.51 -6.19 11.68
N GLN A 27 16.22 -5.53 10.55
CA GLN A 27 17.23 -5.03 9.62
C GLN A 27 18.10 -3.93 10.24
N ALA A 28 17.55 -3.10 11.13
CA ALA A 28 18.34 -2.12 11.89
C ALA A 28 19.46 -2.75 12.75
N ARG A 29 19.39 -4.06 13.06
CA ARG A 29 20.45 -4.80 13.78
C ARG A 29 21.49 -5.41 12.85
N ARG A 30 21.12 -5.69 11.59
CA ARG A 30 21.95 -6.32 10.55
C ARG A 30 21.50 -5.77 9.19
N PRO A 31 22.01 -4.60 8.78
CA PRO A 31 21.54 -3.97 7.56
C PRO A 31 22.05 -4.76 6.35
N MET A 32 21.15 -5.47 5.67
CA MET A 32 21.47 -6.28 4.49
C MET A 32 21.64 -5.42 3.23
N PHE A 33 21.16 -4.18 3.26
CA PHE A 33 21.12 -3.24 2.12
C PHE A 33 21.70 -1.87 2.48
N ALA A 34 22.72 -1.86 3.36
CA ALA A 34 23.26 -0.64 4.00
C ALA A 34 23.75 0.46 3.03
N ASP A 35 23.98 0.12 1.77
CA ASP A 35 24.61 1.00 0.77
C ASP A 35 23.75 1.16 -0.49
N ASP A 36 22.51 0.65 -0.50
CA ASP A 36 21.67 0.68 -1.71
C ASP A 36 20.93 2.01 -1.86
N ARG A 37 21.17 2.66 -3.00
CA ARG A 37 20.32 3.77 -3.44
C ARG A 37 18.89 3.27 -3.65
N PRO A 38 17.86 4.05 -3.26
CA PRO A 38 16.48 3.67 -3.54
C PRO A 38 16.25 3.45 -5.04
N CYS A 39 15.65 2.32 -5.40
CA CYS A 39 15.30 2.03 -6.78
C CYS A 39 14.24 3.02 -7.30
N GLU A 40 14.09 3.14 -8.63
CA GLU A 40 13.16 4.11 -9.22
C GLU A 40 11.72 3.93 -8.73
N ASP A 41 11.28 2.68 -8.53
CA ASP A 41 9.94 2.38 -8.04
C ASP A 41 9.71 2.92 -6.63
N CYS A 42 10.65 2.67 -5.70
CA CYS A 42 10.55 3.18 -4.33
C CYS A 42 10.65 4.72 -4.29
N ARG A 43 11.48 5.31 -5.15
CA ARG A 43 11.63 6.77 -5.25
C ARG A 43 10.38 7.49 -5.74
N ARG A 44 9.51 6.79 -6.48
CA ARG A 44 8.30 7.36 -7.07
C ARG A 44 7.03 6.87 -6.38
N ASP A 45 7.14 5.98 -5.40
CA ASP A 45 5.97 5.46 -4.70
C ASP A 45 5.32 6.58 -3.85
N PRO A 46 4.07 6.97 -4.15
CA PRO A 46 3.44 8.11 -3.51
C PRO A 46 3.18 7.87 -2.01
N TYR A 47 2.94 6.63 -1.60
CA TYR A 47 2.66 6.30 -0.21
C TYR A 47 3.92 6.35 0.63
N VAL A 48 5.03 5.83 0.10
CA VAL A 48 6.35 5.94 0.72
C VAL A 48 6.77 7.40 0.85
N ILE A 49 6.57 8.21 -0.21
CA ILE A 49 6.88 9.64 -0.17
C ILE A 49 6.07 10.35 0.91
N ILE A 50 4.75 10.14 0.97
CA ILE A 50 3.89 10.75 2.00
C ILE A 50 4.36 10.32 3.40
N ALA A 51 4.58 9.02 3.61
CA ALA A 51 5.02 8.48 4.90
C ALA A 51 6.37 9.06 5.36
N GLN A 52 7.28 9.34 4.42
CA GLN A 52 8.57 9.97 4.71
C GLN A 52 8.45 11.45 5.02
N LEU A 53 7.60 12.18 4.29
CA LEU A 53 7.41 13.62 4.49
C LEU A 53 6.81 13.92 5.87
N GLU A 54 5.94 13.04 6.36
CA GLU A 54 5.27 13.19 7.66
C GLU A 54 6.06 12.56 8.82
N ASP A 55 7.19 11.92 8.55
CA ASP A 55 8.10 11.45 9.60
C ASP A 55 9.01 12.59 10.06
N ASP A 56 8.63 13.25 11.16
CA ASP A 56 9.34 14.35 11.83
C ASP A 56 10.76 14.00 12.33
N SER A 57 11.26 12.82 11.99
CA SER A 57 12.40 12.19 12.60
C SER A 57 13.75 12.47 11.91
N THR A 58 14.01 13.72 11.56
CA THR A 58 15.35 14.32 11.38
C THR A 58 16.37 13.69 10.40
N ALA A 59 15.98 12.80 9.48
CA ALA A 59 16.87 12.41 8.38
C ALA A 59 16.05 12.27 7.09
N HIS A 60 16.21 13.22 6.17
CA HIS A 60 15.33 13.47 5.04
C HIS A 60 15.14 12.33 4.02
N ARG A 61 15.73 11.14 4.23
CA ARG A 61 15.48 9.95 3.40
C ARG A 61 15.63 8.70 4.25
N TRP A 62 14.60 7.86 4.30
CA TRP A 62 14.75 6.52 4.84
C TRP A 62 15.69 5.70 3.94
N PRO A 63 16.45 4.74 4.49
CA PRO A 63 17.17 3.75 3.71
C PRO A 63 16.29 3.02 2.69
N HIS A 64 16.90 2.53 1.59
CA HIS A 64 16.14 1.84 0.54
C HIS A 64 15.34 0.65 1.07
N TRP A 65 15.94 -0.17 1.93
CA TRP A 65 15.28 -1.35 2.47
C TRP A 65 13.97 -1.03 3.22
N MET A 66 13.91 0.12 3.87
CA MET A 66 12.76 0.56 4.65
C MET A 66 11.64 1.05 3.73
N GLN A 67 12.01 1.72 2.63
CA GLN A 67 11.10 2.11 1.55
C GLN A 67 10.53 0.90 0.83
N HIS A 68 11.42 -0.02 0.45
CA HIS A 68 11.06 -1.19 -0.34
C HIS A 68 10.13 -2.12 0.43
N THR A 69 10.47 -2.43 1.68
CA THR A 69 9.61 -3.29 2.53
C THR A 69 8.24 -2.65 2.79
N LEU A 70 8.16 -1.33 2.97
CA LEU A 70 6.85 -0.66 3.09
C LEU A 70 6.04 -0.82 1.80
N ARG A 71 6.67 -0.55 0.66
CA ARG A 71 6.02 -0.64 -0.65
C ARG A 71 5.46 -2.02 -0.91
N GLU A 72 6.23 -3.09 -0.68
CA GLU A 72 5.76 -4.47 -0.88
C GLU A 72 4.53 -4.77 -0.01
N HIS A 73 4.57 -4.42 1.28
CA HIS A 73 3.42 -4.58 2.16
C HIS A 73 2.19 -3.76 1.72
N LEU A 74 2.38 -2.58 1.16
CA LEU A 74 1.28 -1.76 0.65
C LEU A 74 0.70 -2.32 -0.65
N ILE A 75 1.51 -2.94 -1.52
CA ILE A 75 1.04 -3.64 -2.71
C ILE A 75 0.11 -4.79 -2.29
N ASP A 76 0.52 -5.59 -1.31
CA ASP A 76 -0.29 -6.71 -0.80
C ASP A 76 -1.62 -6.20 -0.22
N VAL A 77 -1.58 -5.18 0.64
CA VAL A 77 -2.79 -4.59 1.23
C VAL A 77 -3.72 -4.03 0.14
N ARG A 78 -3.19 -3.35 -0.87
CA ARG A 78 -4.00 -2.83 -1.98
C ARG A 78 -4.67 -3.95 -2.76
N GLY A 79 -3.95 -5.03 -3.03
CA GLY A 79 -4.49 -6.23 -3.68
C GLY A 79 -5.65 -6.80 -2.86
N GLU A 80 -5.41 -7.08 -1.59
CA GLU A 80 -6.41 -7.64 -0.68
C GLU A 80 -7.66 -6.75 -0.54
N LEU A 81 -7.49 -5.43 -0.43
CA LEU A 81 -8.63 -4.50 -0.33
C LEU A 81 -9.42 -4.41 -1.63
N SER A 82 -8.75 -4.49 -2.78
CA SER A 82 -9.40 -4.49 -4.09
C SER A 82 -10.21 -5.78 -4.29
N GLU A 83 -9.68 -6.94 -3.89
CA GLU A 83 -10.40 -8.22 -3.89
C GLU A 83 -11.60 -8.21 -2.94
N ALA A 84 -11.46 -7.62 -1.75
CA ALA A 84 -12.55 -7.46 -0.79
C ALA A 84 -13.75 -6.71 -1.38
N LEU A 85 -13.45 -5.65 -2.12
CA LEU A 85 -14.44 -4.81 -2.78
C LEU A 85 -15.08 -5.53 -3.96
N ALA A 86 -14.29 -6.33 -4.69
CA ALA A 86 -14.75 -7.18 -5.78
C ALA A 86 -15.80 -8.20 -5.34
N LEU A 87 -15.64 -8.77 -4.15
CA LEU A 87 -16.48 -9.83 -3.61
C LEU A 87 -17.74 -9.32 -2.88
N ARG A 88 -18.02 -8.01 -2.88
CA ARG A 88 -19.21 -7.50 -2.18
C ARG A 88 -20.53 -7.90 -2.88
N PRO A 89 -21.59 -8.23 -2.11
CA PRO A 89 -22.85 -8.77 -2.64
C PRO A 89 -23.54 -7.93 -3.73
N TYR A 90 -23.38 -6.61 -3.67
CA TYR A 90 -24.00 -5.67 -4.60
C TYR A 90 -23.16 -5.36 -5.84
N ALA A 91 -21.96 -5.94 -5.94
CA ALA A 91 -21.01 -5.68 -7.00
C ALA A 91 -20.66 -6.92 -7.84
N GLY A 92 -21.04 -8.13 -7.41
CA GLY A 92 -20.55 -9.39 -7.98
C GLY A 92 -20.75 -9.58 -9.48
N ALA A 93 -21.96 -9.36 -10.01
CA ALA A 93 -22.23 -9.55 -11.45
C ALA A 93 -21.52 -8.50 -12.32
N THR A 94 -21.43 -7.28 -11.81
CA THR A 94 -20.83 -6.12 -12.47
C THR A 94 -19.30 -6.22 -12.44
N ILE A 95 -18.71 -6.70 -11.33
CA ILE A 95 -17.26 -6.87 -11.19
C ILE A 95 -16.75 -8.14 -11.88
N ALA A 96 -17.54 -9.22 -11.94
CA ALA A 96 -17.18 -10.41 -12.73
C ALA A 96 -16.92 -10.05 -14.20
N ALA A 97 -17.78 -9.24 -14.82
CA ALA A 97 -17.58 -8.77 -16.19
C ALA A 97 -16.28 -7.95 -16.35
N TYR A 98 -15.91 -7.14 -15.35
CA TYR A 98 -14.63 -6.43 -15.35
C TYR A 98 -13.44 -7.40 -15.24
N LEU A 99 -13.50 -8.37 -14.32
CA LEU A 99 -12.46 -9.39 -14.11
C LEU A 99 -12.28 -10.31 -15.33
N ASP A 100 -13.34 -10.55 -16.10
CA ASP A 100 -13.29 -11.27 -17.39
C ASP A 100 -12.61 -10.45 -18.51
N GLY A 101 -12.05 -9.28 -18.18
CA GLY A 101 -11.31 -8.43 -19.11
C GLY A 101 -12.20 -7.54 -19.98
N ALA A 102 -13.50 -7.42 -19.70
CA ALA A 102 -14.37 -6.51 -20.46
C ALA A 102 -13.90 -5.05 -20.36
N GLY A 103 -13.33 -4.66 -19.21
CA GLY A 103 -12.72 -3.35 -18.99
C GLY A 103 -11.43 -3.08 -19.78
N LEU A 104 -10.82 -4.11 -20.37
CA LEU A 104 -9.62 -3.99 -21.22
C LEU A 104 -9.96 -3.71 -22.69
N ARG A 105 -11.24 -3.87 -23.08
CA ARG A 105 -11.71 -3.59 -24.43
C ARG A 105 -11.80 -2.08 -24.67
N PRO A 106 -11.75 -1.60 -25.93
CA PRO A 106 -11.93 -0.17 -26.22
C PRO A 106 -13.25 0.38 -25.67
N ARG A 107 -13.23 1.57 -25.06
CA ARG A 107 -14.39 2.17 -24.38
C ARG A 107 -15.67 2.25 -25.22
N HIS A 108 -15.53 2.42 -26.55
CA HIS A 108 -16.68 2.49 -27.46
C HIS A 108 -17.42 1.15 -27.62
N THR A 109 -16.81 0.01 -27.26
CA THR A 109 -17.42 -1.32 -27.32
C THR A 109 -18.12 -1.71 -26.02
N TRP A 110 -18.07 -0.88 -24.98
CA TRP A 110 -18.67 -1.19 -23.68
C TRP A 110 -20.19 -0.98 -23.74
N ASP A 111 -20.95 -1.96 -23.26
CA ASP A 111 -22.36 -1.78 -22.96
C ASP A 111 -22.55 -0.99 -21.65
N GLN A 112 -23.81 -0.70 -21.29
CA GLN A 112 -24.11 0.06 -20.06
C GLN A 112 -23.58 -0.66 -18.81
N THR A 113 -23.71 -1.98 -18.75
CA THR A 113 -23.28 -2.81 -17.63
C THR A 113 -21.75 -2.76 -17.45
N THR A 114 -20.99 -2.88 -18.53
CA THR A 114 -19.52 -2.80 -18.52
C THR A 114 -19.05 -1.40 -18.13
N ARG A 115 -19.72 -0.34 -18.61
CA ARG A 115 -19.41 1.04 -18.18
C ARG A 115 -19.63 1.22 -16.68
N GLN A 116 -20.74 0.73 -16.16
CA GLN A 116 -21.05 0.79 -14.74
C GLN A 116 -20.04 -0.03 -13.91
N ALA A 117 -19.61 -1.18 -14.43
CA ALA A 117 -18.56 -2.00 -13.81
C ALA A 117 -17.24 -1.28 -13.68
N VAL A 118 -16.73 -0.77 -14.80
CA VAL A 118 -15.47 -0.04 -14.82
C VAL A 118 -15.55 1.18 -13.91
N GLN A 119 -16.67 1.90 -13.89
CA GLN A 119 -16.86 3.06 -13.01
C GLN A 119 -16.81 2.66 -11.53
N ILE A 120 -17.56 1.63 -11.11
CA ILE A 120 -17.58 1.15 -9.73
C ILE A 120 -16.18 0.73 -9.28
N VAL A 121 -15.47 -0.06 -10.08
CA VAL A 121 -14.09 -0.51 -9.76
C VAL A 121 -13.14 0.68 -9.68
N THR A 122 -13.29 1.66 -10.56
CA THR A 122 -12.47 2.89 -10.54
C THR A 122 -12.72 3.70 -9.27
N ASP A 123 -13.98 3.93 -8.92
CA ASP A 123 -14.37 4.68 -7.70
C ASP A 123 -13.86 3.97 -6.44
N GLN A 124 -13.98 2.64 -6.41
CA GLN A 124 -13.44 1.80 -5.34
C GLN A 124 -11.92 1.92 -5.21
N ALA A 125 -11.19 1.88 -6.32
CA ALA A 125 -9.73 2.06 -6.32
C ALA A 125 -9.33 3.46 -5.81
N VAL A 126 -10.09 4.50 -6.18
CA VAL A 126 -9.89 5.87 -5.67
C VAL A 126 -10.11 5.93 -4.16
N LEU A 127 -11.14 5.26 -3.64
CA LEU A 127 -11.39 5.21 -2.19
C LEU A 127 -10.25 4.53 -1.43
N VAL A 128 -9.74 3.40 -1.93
CA VAL A 128 -8.58 2.72 -1.35
C VAL A 128 -7.34 3.62 -1.39
N ASP A 129 -7.09 4.30 -2.52
CA ASP A 129 -5.96 5.24 -2.66
C ASP A 129 -6.04 6.38 -1.65
N LEU A 130 -7.18 7.07 -1.57
CA LEU A 130 -7.38 8.19 -0.65
C LEU A 130 -7.23 7.75 0.81
N TRP A 131 -7.81 6.60 1.17
CA TRP A 131 -7.68 6.04 2.51
C TRP A 131 -6.22 5.70 2.83
N LEU A 132 -5.47 5.06 1.93
CA LEU A 132 -4.06 4.75 2.13
C LEU A 132 -3.21 6.02 2.29
N ARG A 133 -3.41 7.04 1.45
CA ARG A 133 -2.70 8.33 1.58
C ARG A 133 -2.93 8.95 2.94
N TYR A 134 -4.19 9.01 3.39
CA TYR A 134 -4.52 9.52 4.72
C TYR A 134 -3.79 8.73 5.81
N ARG A 135 -3.80 7.40 5.73
CA ARG A 135 -3.16 6.54 6.73
C ARG A 135 -1.64 6.67 6.75
N MET A 136 -1.01 6.83 5.59
CA MET A 136 0.43 7.08 5.51
C MET A 136 0.80 8.44 6.08
N ALA A 137 -0.05 9.45 5.89
CA ALA A 137 0.19 10.78 6.43
C ALA A 137 0.10 10.83 7.98
N THR A 138 -0.60 9.87 8.58
CA THR A 138 -0.75 9.76 10.04
C THR A 138 0.11 8.64 10.64
N LEU A 139 1.17 8.20 9.95
CA LEU A 139 2.03 7.15 10.47
C LEU A 139 2.75 7.63 11.73
N ALA A 140 2.57 6.88 12.82
CA ALA A 140 3.28 7.18 14.06
C ALA A 140 4.81 7.18 13.84
N PRO A 141 5.54 8.08 14.50
CA PRO A 141 7.00 8.18 14.36
C PRO A 141 7.73 6.88 14.68
N TRP A 142 8.88 6.68 14.06
CA TRP A 142 9.68 5.47 14.27
C TRP A 142 10.27 5.34 15.68
N PRO A 143 10.42 4.10 16.20
CA PRO A 143 11.18 3.85 17.40
C PRO A 143 12.62 4.36 17.27
N ARG A 144 13.14 5.00 18.33
CA ARG A 144 14.48 5.63 18.36
C ARG A 144 15.62 4.76 17.82
N ARG A 145 15.57 3.43 18.01
CA ARG A 145 16.60 2.51 17.53
C ARG A 145 16.64 2.41 16.00
N VAL A 146 15.48 2.33 15.36
CA VAL A 146 15.34 2.30 13.89
C VAL A 146 15.84 3.63 13.30
N ARG A 147 15.45 4.75 13.92
CA ARG A 147 15.90 6.09 13.52
C ARG A 147 17.41 6.26 13.56
N ARG A 148 18.08 5.74 14.61
CA ARG A 148 19.54 5.80 14.73
C ARG A 148 20.25 4.97 13.66
N ALA A 149 19.69 3.82 13.28
CA ALA A 149 20.24 3.02 12.19
C ALA A 149 20.06 3.77 10.86
N ALA A 150 18.87 4.29 10.59
CA ALA A 150 18.56 5.07 9.39
C ALA A 150 19.46 6.33 9.24
N GLY A 151 19.62 7.11 10.31
CA GLY A 151 20.45 8.32 10.28
C GLY A 151 21.95 8.07 10.06
N ARG A 152 22.47 6.91 10.49
CA ARG A 152 23.85 6.51 10.21
C ARG A 152 24.07 6.17 8.73
N GLU A 153 23.03 5.67 8.07
CA GLU A 153 23.04 5.28 6.67
C GLU A 153 22.85 6.51 5.76
N ALA A 154 21.92 7.40 6.11
CA ALA A 154 21.66 8.63 5.35
C ALA A 154 22.78 9.68 5.40
N SER A 155 23.72 9.56 6.35
CA SER A 155 24.87 10.48 6.51
C SER A 155 26.16 9.99 5.83
N ARG A 156 26.11 8.84 5.14
CA ARG A 156 27.18 8.32 4.30
C ARG A 156 26.93 8.67 2.84
#